data_AF-A0A7S3ZXZ9-F1
#
_entry.id   AF-A0A7S3ZXZ9-F1
#
_cell.length_a   1.000
_cell.length_b   1.000
_cell.length_c   1.000
_cell.angle_alpha   90.00
_cell.angle_beta   90.00
_cell.angle_gamma   90.00
#
_symmetry.space_group_name_H-M   'P 1'
#
loop_
_entity.id
_entity.type
_entity.pdbx_description
1 polymer ?
#
loop_
_entity_poly.entity_id
_entity_poly.type
_entity_poly.pdbx_seq_one_letter_code
_entity_poly.pdbx_strand_id
1 'polypeptide(L)'
;MMNRIFCCLLYAANAFQTPSPRAKRVVLHAEQRSSGGLRLLEWLPSQKALVSVAKFGWRTAWGIMMAELAPQSPEGAYVRPAPQKGSVNAPKLEDRDYVLYVGNACPWCHRTTIVRALRECQAMVKVVVMDDDPTKARRGGWSFTDAAPDPIWAAQDLKGVYDELGLEGRCTAPLLVASDGTFVSNESGDIVRALIEYKGSRANDADLRPAALAADIDALNDAIYERVNNGVYRAGFATKQGPYEAAVRDVFDELKRLDGVLAASDYVAGGRVTESDIRLLPTVERFDACYAPLFLRTATSIRQDFPAVAAWAQRMRAMAGVAETVDARAAAQSYYTSLFPLNPSGIVPVPPGGSSTTGGVAEETTTAPAPAERLAARLARVPPPG
;
A
#
# COMPACT_ATOMS: atom_id res chain seq x y z
N MET A 1 -14.84 -9.68 -35.49
CA MET A 1 -15.13 -10.55 -34.32
C MET A 1 -14.76 -9.87 -32.99
N MET A 2 -13.65 -9.12 -32.90
CA MET A 2 -13.28 -8.27 -31.74
C MET A 2 -14.35 -7.24 -31.32
N ASN A 3 -15.04 -6.58 -32.25
CA ASN A 3 -16.06 -5.57 -31.92
C ASN A 3 -17.30 -6.12 -31.17
N ARG A 4 -17.63 -7.41 -31.31
CA ARG A 4 -18.79 -8.00 -30.63
C ARG A 4 -18.48 -8.39 -29.18
N ILE A 5 -17.25 -8.79 -28.88
CA ILE A 5 -16.82 -9.12 -27.50
C ILE A 5 -16.72 -7.85 -26.66
N PHE A 6 -16.20 -6.76 -27.24
CA PHE A 6 -16.13 -5.46 -26.57
C PHE A 6 -17.53 -4.88 -26.30
N CYS A 7 -18.48 -5.01 -27.24
CA CYS A 7 -19.88 -4.67 -27.01
C CYS A 7 -20.53 -5.51 -25.91
N CYS A 8 -20.25 -6.82 -25.81
CA CYS A 8 -20.81 -7.65 -24.75
C CYS A 8 -20.28 -7.29 -23.36
N LEU A 9 -19.00 -6.89 -23.24
CA LEU A 9 -18.41 -6.43 -21.98
C LEU A 9 -18.96 -5.06 -21.56
N LEU A 10 -19.14 -4.14 -22.51
CA LEU A 10 -19.81 -2.85 -22.28
C LEU A 10 -21.28 -3.02 -21.89
N TYR A 11 -21.99 -3.97 -22.52
CA TYR A 11 -23.38 -4.28 -22.19
C TYR A 11 -23.50 -4.92 -20.80
N ALA A 12 -22.54 -5.76 -20.41
CA ALA A 12 -22.45 -6.30 -19.06
C ALA A 12 -22.18 -5.19 -18.03
N ALA A 13 -21.27 -4.25 -18.31
CA ALA A 13 -20.99 -3.11 -17.44
C ALA A 13 -22.23 -2.21 -17.23
N ASN A 14 -23.00 -1.94 -18.29
CA ASN A 14 -24.26 -1.20 -18.18
C ASN A 14 -25.38 -1.98 -17.44
N ALA A 15 -25.41 -3.31 -17.57
CA ALA A 15 -26.39 -4.15 -16.88
C ALA A 15 -26.16 -4.24 -15.36
N PHE A 16 -24.96 -3.94 -14.87
CA PHE A 16 -24.65 -3.88 -13.43
C PHE A 16 -25.04 -2.54 -12.78
N GLN A 17 -25.15 -1.46 -13.54
CA GLN A 17 -25.60 -0.16 -13.02
C GLN A 17 -27.11 -0.12 -12.76
N THR A 18 -27.90 -0.94 -13.46
CA THR A 18 -29.33 -1.18 -13.17
C THR A 18 -29.72 -2.63 -13.51
N PRO A 19 -29.70 -3.58 -12.56
CA PRO A 19 -29.99 -4.97 -12.89
C PRO A 19 -31.48 -5.14 -13.21
N SER A 20 -31.78 -5.49 -14.46
CA SER A 20 -33.14 -5.89 -14.84
C SER A 20 -33.59 -7.13 -14.03
N PRO A 21 -34.89 -7.32 -13.79
CA PRO A 21 -35.42 -8.48 -13.04
C PRO A 21 -35.01 -9.85 -13.64
N ARG A 22 -34.64 -9.88 -14.92
CA ARG A 22 -34.14 -11.09 -15.61
C ARG A 22 -32.69 -11.43 -15.25
N ALA A 23 -31.82 -10.44 -15.05
CA ALA A 23 -30.42 -10.65 -14.66
C ALA A 23 -30.32 -11.25 -13.26
N LYS A 24 -31.18 -10.78 -12.33
CA LYS A 24 -31.31 -11.38 -10.99
C LYS A 24 -31.70 -12.86 -11.04
N ARG A 25 -32.53 -13.27 -12.00
CA ARG A 25 -33.04 -14.65 -12.12
C ARG A 25 -31.99 -15.66 -12.59
N VAL A 26 -30.99 -15.24 -13.37
CA VAL A 26 -29.89 -16.11 -13.84
C VAL A 26 -28.85 -16.32 -12.73
N VAL A 27 -28.55 -15.28 -11.95
CA VAL A 27 -27.63 -15.37 -10.80
C VAL A 27 -28.24 -16.19 -9.66
N LEU A 28 -29.54 -15.99 -9.36
CA LEU A 28 -30.26 -16.72 -8.31
C LEU A 28 -30.37 -18.24 -8.56
N HIS A 29 -30.25 -18.72 -9.80
CA HIS A 29 -30.24 -20.16 -10.08
C HIS A 29 -28.87 -20.82 -9.89
N ALA A 30 -27.77 -20.06 -9.93
CA ALA A 30 -26.44 -20.59 -9.65
C ALA A 30 -26.18 -20.80 -8.14
N GLU A 31 -26.95 -20.12 -7.29
CA GLU A 31 -26.91 -20.26 -5.82
C GLU A 31 -27.68 -21.49 -5.29
N GLN A 32 -28.22 -22.35 -6.16
CA GLN A 32 -28.70 -23.66 -5.71
C GLN A 32 -27.52 -24.49 -5.22
N ARG A 33 -27.36 -24.54 -3.89
CA ARG A 33 -26.43 -25.37 -3.12
C ARG A 33 -26.14 -26.69 -3.85
N SER A 34 -24.98 -26.73 -4.51
CA SER A 34 -24.41 -27.94 -5.09
C SER A 34 -23.97 -28.86 -3.95
N SER A 35 -24.87 -29.72 -3.48
CA SER A 35 -24.58 -30.75 -2.49
C SER A 35 -23.81 -31.94 -3.06
N GLY A 36 -23.51 -31.96 -4.37
CA GLY A 36 -22.86 -33.08 -5.06
C GLY A 36 -21.72 -32.73 -6.03
N GLY A 37 -21.40 -31.46 -6.23
CA GLY A 37 -20.43 -31.05 -7.27
C GLY A 37 -20.95 -31.24 -8.71
N LEU A 38 -20.49 -30.41 -9.64
CA LEU A 38 -20.60 -30.57 -11.10
C LEU A 38 -21.99 -30.67 -11.79
N ARG A 39 -23.12 -30.53 -11.10
CA ARG A 39 -24.47 -30.62 -11.74
C ARG A 39 -24.72 -29.65 -12.90
N LEU A 40 -24.18 -28.43 -12.85
CA LEU A 40 -24.37 -27.42 -13.90
C LEU A 40 -23.71 -27.81 -15.24
N LEU A 41 -22.77 -28.76 -15.22
CA LEU A 41 -21.99 -29.19 -16.39
C LEU A 41 -22.51 -30.49 -17.02
N GLU A 42 -23.50 -31.13 -16.40
CA GLU A 42 -24.07 -32.40 -16.86
C GLU A 42 -24.81 -32.28 -18.20
N TRP A 43 -25.31 -31.08 -18.56
CA TRP A 43 -25.98 -30.85 -19.84
C TRP A 43 -25.02 -30.65 -21.03
N LEU A 44 -23.72 -30.45 -20.79
CA LEU A 44 -22.75 -30.11 -21.83
C LEU A 44 -22.05 -31.35 -22.37
N PRO A 45 -21.94 -31.50 -23.71
CA PRO A 45 -21.40 -32.71 -24.34
C PRO A 45 -19.91 -32.94 -24.07
N SER A 46 -19.18 -31.95 -23.54
CA SER A 46 -17.79 -32.11 -23.13
C SER A 46 -17.38 -31.09 -22.07
N GLN A 47 -17.29 -31.55 -20.82
CA GLN A 47 -16.70 -30.78 -19.70
C GLN A 47 -15.29 -30.27 -20.06
N LYS A 48 -14.51 -31.06 -20.80
CA LYS A 48 -13.17 -30.68 -21.27
C LYS A 48 -13.21 -29.44 -22.18
N ALA A 49 -14.16 -29.39 -23.12
CA ALA A 49 -14.30 -28.26 -24.03
C ALA A 49 -14.68 -27.00 -23.27
N LEU A 50 -15.65 -27.08 -22.35
CA LEU A 50 -16.04 -25.94 -21.53
C LEU A 50 -14.87 -25.41 -20.69
N VAL A 51 -14.20 -26.29 -19.94
CA VAL A 51 -13.07 -25.89 -19.07
C VAL A 51 -11.96 -25.26 -19.90
N SER A 52 -11.69 -25.76 -21.11
CA SER A 52 -10.66 -25.20 -21.99
C SER A 52 -11.04 -23.79 -22.48
N VAL A 53 -12.29 -23.60 -22.92
CA VAL A 53 -12.80 -22.29 -23.35
C VAL A 53 -12.82 -21.29 -22.19
N ALA A 54 -13.29 -21.71 -21.01
CA ALA A 54 -13.30 -20.88 -19.81
C ALA A 54 -11.88 -20.48 -19.39
N LYS A 55 -10.92 -21.41 -19.37
CA LYS A 55 -9.51 -21.12 -19.10
C LYS A 55 -8.92 -20.15 -20.10
N PHE A 56 -9.23 -20.31 -21.39
CA PHE A 56 -8.77 -19.41 -22.44
C PHE A 56 -9.33 -18.00 -22.26
N GLY A 57 -10.65 -17.88 -22.06
CA GLY A 57 -11.31 -16.59 -21.82
C GLY A 57 -10.78 -15.88 -20.59
N TRP A 58 -10.65 -16.61 -19.47
CA TRP A 58 -10.08 -16.09 -18.24
C TRP A 58 -8.64 -15.59 -18.43
N ARG A 59 -7.76 -16.41 -19.02
CA ARG A 59 -6.36 -16.03 -19.26
C ARG A 59 -6.23 -14.80 -20.16
N THR A 60 -7.10 -14.67 -21.15
CA THR A 60 -7.12 -13.51 -22.06
C THR A 60 -7.53 -12.25 -21.32
N ALA A 61 -8.64 -12.30 -20.57
CA ALA A 61 -9.09 -11.17 -19.76
C ALA A 61 -8.05 -10.77 -18.71
N TRP A 62 -7.47 -11.75 -18.02
CA TRP A 62 -6.40 -11.55 -17.05
C TRP A 62 -5.18 -10.85 -17.67
N GLY A 63 -4.73 -11.28 -18.86
CA GLY A 63 -3.60 -10.66 -19.56
C GLY A 63 -3.82 -9.18 -19.88
N ILE A 64 -5.04 -8.82 -20.30
CA ILE A 64 -5.41 -7.41 -20.58
C ILE A 64 -5.38 -6.59 -19.29
N MET A 65 -6.00 -7.08 -18.22
CA MET A 65 -6.02 -6.37 -16.94
C MET A 65 -4.61 -6.20 -16.36
N MET A 66 -3.76 -7.21 -16.48
CA MET A 66 -2.37 -7.14 -16.01
C MET A 66 -1.54 -6.13 -16.80
N ALA A 67 -1.76 -6.00 -18.11
CA ALA A 67 -1.06 -5.01 -18.93
C ALA A 67 -1.36 -3.56 -18.48
N GLU A 68 -2.60 -3.27 -18.09
CA GLU A 68 -3.02 -1.96 -17.57
C GLU A 68 -2.54 -1.72 -16.13
N LEU A 69 -2.68 -2.75 -15.27
CA LEU A 69 -2.34 -2.64 -13.84
C LEU A 69 -0.83 -2.55 -13.61
N ALA A 70 -0.07 -3.37 -14.33
CA ALA A 70 1.33 -3.63 -14.10
C ALA A 70 2.08 -3.80 -15.44
N PRO A 71 2.60 -2.71 -16.02
CA PRO A 71 3.37 -2.76 -17.26
C PRO A 71 4.52 -3.77 -17.19
N GLN A 72 4.76 -4.48 -18.29
CA GLN A 72 5.70 -5.61 -18.34
C GLN A 72 6.81 -5.38 -19.37
N SER A 73 7.99 -5.95 -19.12
CA SER A 73 9.00 -6.21 -20.15
C SER A 73 8.55 -7.34 -21.10
N PRO A 74 9.18 -7.50 -22.28
CA PRO A 74 8.89 -8.63 -23.18
C PRO A 74 9.04 -10.01 -22.51
N GLU A 75 9.92 -10.12 -21.52
CA GLU A 75 10.19 -11.34 -20.74
C GLU A 75 9.12 -11.61 -19.66
N GLY A 76 8.19 -10.67 -19.44
CA GLY A 76 7.12 -10.77 -18.44
C GLY A 76 7.54 -10.35 -17.04
N ALA A 77 8.58 -9.51 -16.92
CA ALA A 77 8.96 -8.84 -15.68
C ALA A 77 8.18 -7.54 -15.52
N TYR A 78 7.67 -7.26 -14.32
CA TYR A 78 7.02 -5.98 -14.04
C TYR A 78 8.03 -4.82 -14.07
N VAL A 79 7.65 -3.74 -14.75
CA VAL A 79 8.40 -2.48 -14.83
C VAL A 79 7.55 -1.36 -14.25
N ARG A 80 8.03 -0.77 -13.14
CA ARG A 80 7.35 0.36 -12.50
C ARG A 80 7.52 1.61 -13.37
N PRO A 81 6.43 2.28 -13.79
CA PRO A 81 6.55 3.56 -14.47
C PRO A 81 7.23 4.60 -13.58
N ALA A 82 8.09 5.43 -14.18
CA ALA A 82 8.70 6.55 -13.49
C ALA A 82 7.63 7.56 -13.02
N PRO A 83 7.85 8.27 -11.90
CA PRO A 83 6.99 9.38 -11.51
C PRO A 83 7.01 10.49 -12.57
N GLN A 84 5.90 11.22 -12.70
CA GLN A 84 5.75 12.28 -13.72
C GLN A 84 6.68 13.47 -13.48
N LYS A 85 6.83 13.89 -12.21
CA LYS A 85 7.70 14.98 -11.78
C LYS A 85 8.35 14.59 -10.45
N GLY A 86 9.55 14.02 -10.53
CA GLY A 86 10.43 13.73 -9.40
C GLY A 86 11.86 13.66 -9.92
N SER A 87 12.81 14.30 -9.23
CA SER A 87 14.19 14.38 -9.72
C SER A 87 15.25 13.94 -8.70
N VAL A 88 14.83 13.39 -7.56
CA VAL A 88 15.73 13.11 -6.42
C VAL A 88 16.54 14.36 -6.03
N ASN A 89 15.96 15.54 -6.26
CA ASN A 89 16.37 16.81 -5.66
C ASN A 89 15.19 17.25 -4.81
N ALA A 90 15.31 17.07 -3.50
CA ALA A 90 14.26 17.31 -2.53
C ALA A 90 13.64 18.71 -2.73
N PRO A 91 12.32 18.84 -2.94
CA PRO A 91 11.71 20.15 -3.02
C PRO A 91 11.90 20.86 -1.68
N LYS A 92 12.35 22.12 -1.74
CA LYS A 92 12.48 22.93 -0.53
C LYS A 92 11.08 23.30 -0.03
N LEU A 93 10.76 22.89 1.19
CA LEU A 93 9.54 23.33 1.86
C LEU A 93 9.74 24.73 2.45
N GLU A 94 8.70 25.54 2.34
CA GLU A 94 8.62 26.91 2.84
C GLU A 94 7.71 26.94 4.07
N ASP A 95 7.64 28.11 4.73
CA ASP A 95 6.77 28.29 5.90
C ASP A 95 5.33 28.57 5.46
N ARG A 96 4.63 27.50 5.05
CA ARG A 96 3.22 27.50 4.67
C ARG A 96 2.59 26.13 4.95
N ASP A 97 1.27 26.07 4.91
CA ASP A 97 0.53 24.82 5.08
C ASP A 97 0.56 23.97 3.81
N TYR A 98 0.56 22.65 4.00
CA TYR A 98 0.56 21.66 2.93
C TYR A 98 -0.51 20.59 3.15
N VAL A 99 -1.00 20.03 2.06
CA VAL A 99 -1.87 18.88 2.00
C VAL A 99 -1.12 17.70 1.41
N LEU A 100 -1.08 16.60 2.15
CA LEU A 100 -0.50 15.33 1.75
C LEU A 100 -1.61 14.31 1.52
N TYR A 101 -1.88 14.03 0.25
CA TYR A 101 -2.83 13.02 -0.17
C TYR A 101 -2.18 11.64 -0.10
N VAL A 102 -2.75 10.74 0.70
CA VAL A 102 -2.22 9.39 0.92
C VAL A 102 -3.27 8.33 0.66
N GLY A 103 -2.84 7.20 0.11
CA GLY A 103 -3.67 6.02 0.01
C GLY A 103 -3.56 5.14 1.27
N ASN A 104 -4.69 4.71 1.82
CA ASN A 104 -4.77 3.94 3.07
C ASN A 104 -3.83 2.72 3.13
N ALA A 105 -3.69 1.99 2.01
CA ALA A 105 -2.89 0.76 1.93
C ALA A 105 -1.49 0.97 1.34
N CYS A 106 -1.18 2.14 0.80
CA CYS A 106 0.00 2.35 -0.04
C CYS A 106 1.30 2.44 0.80
N PRO A 107 2.30 1.56 0.58
CA PRO A 107 3.56 1.60 1.33
C PRO A 107 4.39 2.84 1.00
N TRP A 108 4.28 3.38 -0.22
CA TRP A 108 4.96 4.61 -0.62
C TRP A 108 4.42 5.82 0.14
N CYS A 109 3.10 5.85 0.38
CA CYS A 109 2.46 6.86 1.23
C CYS A 109 2.84 6.70 2.70
N HIS A 110 2.95 5.46 3.17
CA HIS A 110 3.29 5.19 4.56
C HIS A 110 4.67 5.76 4.93
N ARG A 111 5.62 5.83 3.99
CA ARG A 111 6.92 6.51 4.22
C ARG A 111 6.75 7.97 4.64
N THR A 112 5.86 8.68 3.95
CA THR A 112 5.64 10.11 4.15
C THR A 112 4.89 10.38 5.46
N THR A 113 4.02 9.46 5.89
CA THR A 113 3.38 9.56 7.20
C THR A 113 4.31 9.23 8.36
N ILE A 114 5.21 8.23 8.19
CA ILE A 114 6.26 7.92 9.19
C ILE A 114 7.18 9.12 9.40
N VAL A 115 7.76 9.68 8.33
CA VAL A 115 8.67 10.83 8.46
C VAL A 115 7.94 12.06 9.02
N ARG A 116 6.67 12.28 8.66
CA ARG A 116 5.82 13.33 9.25
C ARG A 116 5.66 13.14 10.75
N ALA A 117 5.52 11.90 11.23
CA ALA A 117 5.45 11.59 12.65
C ALA A 117 6.79 11.85 13.34
N LEU A 118 7.87 11.28 12.81
CA LEU A 118 9.23 11.41 13.37
C LEU A 118 9.76 12.85 13.38
N ARG A 119 9.35 13.66 12.40
CA ARG A 119 9.69 15.09 12.32
C ARG A 119 8.65 15.99 12.95
N GLU A 120 7.61 15.45 13.55
CA GLU A 120 6.54 16.22 14.19
C GLU A 120 5.96 17.34 13.30
N CYS A 121 5.77 17.05 12.00
CA CYS A 121 5.28 18.02 11.01
C CYS A 121 3.75 18.04 10.89
N GLN A 122 3.01 17.53 11.88
CA GLN A 122 1.57 17.30 11.77
C GLN A 122 0.75 18.58 11.63
N ALA A 123 1.22 19.68 12.24
CA ALA A 123 0.54 20.97 12.20
C ALA A 123 0.61 21.63 10.81
N MET A 124 1.74 21.46 10.11
CA MET A 124 2.02 22.07 8.80
C MET A 124 1.55 21.18 7.64
N VAL A 125 1.70 19.85 7.77
CA VAL A 125 1.26 18.89 6.76
C VAL A 125 -0.05 18.24 7.20
N LYS A 126 -1.17 18.70 6.65
CA LYS A 126 -2.46 18.02 6.79
C LYS A 126 -2.48 16.77 5.91
N VAL A 127 -2.91 15.64 6.47
CA VAL A 127 -3.03 14.39 5.71
C VAL A 127 -4.48 14.17 5.31
N VAL A 128 -4.70 13.81 4.05
CA VAL A 128 -6.00 13.37 3.53
C VAL A 128 -5.84 11.91 3.11
N VAL A 129 -6.51 11.01 3.84
CA VAL A 129 -6.45 9.57 3.58
C VAL A 129 -7.58 9.20 2.61
N MET A 130 -7.20 8.65 1.47
CA MET A 130 -8.11 8.16 0.43
C MET A 130 -8.25 6.64 0.50
N ASP A 131 -9.42 6.15 0.14
CA ASP A 131 -9.67 4.72 0.01
C ASP A 131 -9.25 4.21 -1.38
N ASP A 132 -8.69 3.01 -1.40
CA ASP A 132 -8.41 2.25 -2.62
C ASP A 132 -9.68 1.53 -3.11
N ASP A 133 -10.52 2.25 -3.84
CA ASP A 133 -11.74 1.74 -4.48
C ASP A 133 -11.73 2.01 -5.99
N PRO A 134 -11.28 1.02 -6.80
CA PRO A 134 -11.25 1.16 -8.26
C PRO A 134 -12.64 1.20 -8.91
N THR A 135 -13.72 0.98 -8.16
CA THR A 135 -15.10 1.08 -8.67
C THR A 135 -15.68 2.48 -8.53
N LYS A 136 -15.13 3.30 -7.63
CA LYS A 136 -15.52 4.70 -7.41
C LYS A 136 -14.58 5.68 -8.09
N ALA A 137 -13.28 5.44 -8.03
CA ALA A 137 -12.29 6.33 -8.62
C ALA A 137 -12.36 6.31 -10.15
N ARG A 138 -12.33 7.48 -10.80
CA ARG A 138 -12.28 7.60 -12.27
C ARG A 138 -11.01 7.02 -12.85
N ARG A 139 -9.91 7.02 -12.08
CA ARG A 139 -8.62 6.42 -12.46
C ARG A 139 -7.76 6.13 -11.24
N GLY A 140 -7.08 4.98 -11.21
CA GLY A 140 -5.98 4.71 -10.28
C GLY A 140 -6.38 4.28 -8.86
N GLY A 141 -7.66 4.10 -8.57
CA GLY A 141 -8.16 3.49 -7.32
C GLY A 141 -8.40 4.46 -6.16
N TRP A 142 -7.84 5.67 -6.16
CA TRP A 142 -7.92 6.57 -5.00
C TRP A 142 -9.16 7.48 -5.02
N SER A 143 -10.13 7.20 -4.15
CA SER A 143 -11.33 8.04 -3.96
C SER A 143 -11.35 8.70 -2.58
N PHE A 144 -11.86 9.93 -2.52
CA PHE A 144 -12.10 10.61 -1.25
C PHE A 144 -13.32 10.02 -0.54
N THR A 145 -13.38 10.23 0.77
CA THR A 145 -14.53 9.84 1.61
C THR A 145 -15.16 11.09 2.19
N ASP A 146 -16.42 10.99 2.63
CA ASP A 146 -17.10 12.10 3.30
C ASP A 146 -16.36 12.54 4.59
N ALA A 147 -15.64 11.63 5.23
CA ALA A 147 -14.83 11.90 6.42
C ALA A 147 -13.47 12.56 6.09
N ALA A 148 -12.99 12.41 4.85
CA ALA A 148 -11.72 12.96 4.38
C ALA A 148 -11.88 13.55 2.96
N PRO A 149 -12.67 14.62 2.80
CA PRO A 149 -12.84 15.27 1.51
C PRO A 149 -11.57 16.02 1.10
N ASP A 150 -11.42 16.27 -0.19
CA ASP A 150 -10.37 17.15 -0.70
C ASP A 150 -10.56 18.60 -0.19
N PRO A 151 -9.60 19.15 0.57
CA PRO A 151 -9.76 20.46 1.17
C PRO A 151 -9.46 21.63 0.23
N ILE A 152 -8.84 21.41 -0.94
CA ILE A 152 -8.42 22.49 -1.83
C ILE A 152 -9.45 22.71 -2.95
N TRP A 153 -9.84 21.64 -3.66
CA TRP A 153 -10.70 21.75 -4.84
C TRP A 153 -12.04 21.01 -4.71
N ALA A 154 -12.31 20.35 -3.57
CA ALA A 154 -13.47 19.48 -3.39
C ALA A 154 -13.57 18.40 -4.50
N ALA A 155 -12.42 17.92 -5.00
CA ALA A 155 -12.37 16.82 -5.94
C ALA A 155 -12.99 15.54 -5.35
N GLN A 156 -13.53 14.69 -6.22
CA GLN A 156 -14.16 13.42 -5.84
C GLN A 156 -13.15 12.25 -5.73
N ASP A 157 -12.02 12.38 -6.41
CA ASP A 157 -10.94 11.40 -6.43
C ASP A 157 -9.60 12.08 -6.71
N LEU A 158 -8.51 11.32 -6.57
CA LEU A 158 -7.16 11.84 -6.82
C LEU A 158 -6.98 12.29 -8.28
N LYS A 159 -7.70 11.67 -9.22
CA LYS A 159 -7.67 12.09 -10.64
C LYS A 159 -8.14 13.54 -10.81
N GLY A 160 -9.16 13.96 -10.05
CA GLY A 160 -9.62 15.34 -10.06
C GLY A 160 -8.55 16.33 -9.58
N VAL A 161 -7.82 15.98 -8.52
CA VAL A 161 -6.69 16.80 -8.04
C VAL A 161 -5.60 16.91 -9.11
N TYR A 162 -5.29 15.82 -9.80
CA TYR A 162 -4.34 15.84 -10.92
C TYR A 162 -4.81 16.73 -12.08
N ASP A 163 -6.11 16.77 -12.36
CA ASP A 163 -6.68 17.63 -13.40
C ASP A 163 -6.53 19.11 -13.06
N GLU A 164 -6.83 19.50 -11.81
CA GLU A 164 -6.64 20.87 -11.31
C GLU A 164 -5.17 21.31 -11.37
N LEU A 165 -4.25 20.37 -11.13
CA LEU A 165 -2.80 20.60 -11.23
C LEU A 165 -2.25 20.57 -12.67
N GLY A 166 -3.08 20.24 -13.66
CA GLY A 166 -2.66 20.08 -15.06
C GLY A 166 -1.63 18.96 -15.26
N LEU A 167 -1.73 17.87 -14.49
CA LEU A 167 -0.80 16.74 -14.53
C LEU A 167 -1.38 15.56 -15.31
N GLU A 168 -0.59 15.00 -16.23
CA GLU A 168 -1.00 13.90 -17.10
C GLU A 168 -0.28 12.59 -16.79
N GLY A 169 -0.99 11.47 -16.87
CA GLY A 169 -0.43 10.12 -16.73
C GLY A 169 -1.08 9.33 -15.60
N ARG A 170 -0.29 8.48 -14.93
CA ARG A 170 -0.77 7.71 -13.76
C ARG A 170 -0.93 8.63 -12.56
N CYS A 171 -2.14 8.73 -12.01
CA CYS A 171 -2.42 9.47 -10.78
C CYS A 171 -2.01 8.61 -9.57
N THR A 172 -0.89 8.94 -8.95
CA THR A 172 -0.28 8.14 -7.88
C THR A 172 -0.26 8.91 -6.57
N ALA A 173 -0.56 8.22 -5.47
CA ALA A 173 -0.23 8.70 -4.12
C ALA A 173 1.12 8.10 -3.66
N PRO A 174 1.91 8.81 -2.83
CA PRO A 174 1.59 10.07 -2.18
C PRO A 174 1.65 11.26 -3.15
N LEU A 175 0.87 12.30 -2.87
CA LEU A 175 0.92 13.59 -3.56
C LEU A 175 0.98 14.71 -2.51
N LEU A 176 2.02 15.53 -2.57
CA LEU A 176 2.19 16.71 -1.72
C LEU A 176 1.88 17.97 -2.52
N VAL A 177 1.03 18.81 -1.95
CA VAL A 177 0.54 20.06 -2.54
C VAL A 177 0.55 21.13 -1.45
N ALA A 178 0.96 22.36 -1.75
CA ALA A 178 0.78 23.47 -0.83
C ALA A 178 -0.71 23.85 -0.75
N SER A 179 -1.18 24.37 0.38
CA SER A 179 -2.60 24.71 0.57
C SER A 179 -3.13 25.77 -0.40
N ASP A 180 -2.25 26.50 -1.08
CA ASP A 180 -2.58 27.44 -2.17
C ASP A 180 -2.79 26.77 -3.54
N GLY A 181 -2.69 25.44 -3.62
CA GLY A 181 -2.84 24.66 -4.85
C GLY A 181 -1.53 24.42 -5.61
N THR A 182 -0.38 24.85 -5.10
CA THR A 182 0.91 24.61 -5.75
C THR A 182 1.35 23.14 -5.65
N PHE A 183 1.58 22.48 -6.79
CA PHE A 183 2.20 21.14 -6.82
C PHE A 183 3.60 21.16 -6.20
N VAL A 184 3.90 20.19 -5.33
CA VAL A 184 5.23 20.01 -4.74
C VAL A 184 5.92 18.76 -5.27
N SER A 185 5.36 17.57 -5.03
CA SER A 185 5.92 16.31 -5.52
C SER A 185 4.89 15.17 -5.42
N ASN A 186 5.02 14.18 -6.31
CA ASN A 186 4.34 12.88 -6.19
C ASN A 186 5.31 11.69 -6.08
N GLU A 187 6.58 11.96 -5.78
CA GLU A 187 7.58 10.94 -5.48
C GLU A 187 7.81 10.85 -3.97
N SER A 188 7.53 9.67 -3.41
CA SER A 188 7.68 9.39 -1.98
C SER A 188 9.08 9.70 -1.44
N GLY A 189 10.15 9.41 -2.20
CA GLY A 189 11.52 9.69 -1.78
C GLY A 189 11.80 11.19 -1.68
N ASP A 190 11.34 11.97 -2.66
CA ASP A 190 11.47 13.43 -2.69
C ASP A 190 10.69 14.05 -1.52
N ILE A 191 9.46 13.60 -1.26
CA ILE A 191 8.64 14.07 -0.13
C ILE A 191 9.31 13.72 1.21
N VAL A 192 9.85 12.51 1.35
CA VAL A 192 10.57 12.10 2.57
C VAL A 192 11.76 13.01 2.82
N ARG A 193 12.60 13.24 1.81
CA ARG A 193 13.77 14.13 1.96
C ARG A 193 13.38 15.57 2.23
N ALA A 194 12.33 16.08 1.58
CA ALA A 194 11.80 17.42 1.83
C ALA A 194 11.38 17.60 3.31
N LEU A 195 10.73 16.59 3.89
CA LEU A 195 10.35 16.60 5.31
C LEU A 195 11.54 16.40 6.25
N ILE A 196 12.57 15.63 5.86
CA ILE A 196 13.85 15.52 6.60
C ILE A 196 14.63 16.84 6.56
N GLU A 197 14.53 17.63 5.50
CA GLU A 197 15.32 18.87 5.39
C GLU A 197 14.60 20.09 5.97
N TYR A 198 13.28 20.00 6.16
CA TYR A 198 12.45 21.09 6.66
C TYR A 198 12.89 21.53 8.07
N LYS A 199 13.11 22.85 8.22
CA LYS A 199 13.63 23.49 9.43
C LYS A 199 12.54 24.03 10.37
N GLY A 200 11.28 24.04 9.95
CA GLY A 200 10.15 24.43 10.82
C GLY A 200 9.56 23.26 11.63
N SER A 201 10.20 22.10 11.58
CA SER A 201 9.78 20.88 12.28
C SER A 201 10.00 21.04 13.80
N ARG A 202 9.11 20.47 14.63
CA ARG A 202 9.27 20.51 16.09
C ARG A 202 10.38 19.57 16.58
N ALA A 203 10.65 18.50 15.84
CA ALA A 203 11.77 17.59 16.04
C ALA A 203 12.92 17.89 15.05
N ASN A 204 13.47 19.10 15.11
CA ASN A 204 14.54 19.56 14.21
C ASN A 204 15.90 18.88 14.46
N ASP A 205 16.08 18.26 15.62
CA ASP A 205 17.27 17.52 16.04
C ASP A 205 17.29 16.06 15.55
N ALA A 206 16.16 15.56 15.04
CA ALA A 206 16.06 14.26 14.39
C ALA A 206 16.77 14.28 13.02
N ASP A 207 18.09 14.11 13.04
CA ASP A 207 18.89 13.94 11.83
C ASP A 207 18.75 12.51 11.28
N LEU A 208 17.81 12.37 10.33
CA LEU A 208 17.46 11.13 9.65
C LEU A 208 18.31 10.87 8.40
N ARG A 209 19.19 11.80 8.02
CA ARG A 209 20.13 11.63 6.90
C ARG A 209 21.43 12.41 7.18
N PRO A 210 22.21 11.98 8.19
CA PRO A 210 23.45 12.66 8.54
C PRO A 210 24.43 12.63 7.36
N ALA A 211 25.11 13.75 7.13
CA ALA A 211 26.02 13.91 5.98
C ALA A 211 27.09 12.80 5.89
N ALA A 212 27.59 12.34 7.05
CA ALA A 212 28.59 11.27 7.13
C ALA A 212 28.08 9.90 6.64
N LEU A 213 26.77 9.65 6.68
CA LEU A 213 26.16 8.38 6.22
C LEU A 213 25.40 8.55 4.91
N ALA A 214 25.39 9.73 4.29
CA ALA A 214 24.53 10.02 3.15
C ALA A 214 24.75 9.06 1.97
N ALA A 215 26.00 8.75 1.64
CA ALA A 215 26.34 7.83 0.55
C ALA A 215 25.93 6.38 0.87
N ASP A 216 26.14 5.94 2.12
CA ASP A 216 25.73 4.60 2.56
C ASP A 216 24.21 4.46 2.58
N ILE A 217 23.49 5.49 3.03
CA ILE A 217 22.02 5.56 3.00
C ILE A 217 21.52 5.48 1.57
N ASP A 218 22.14 6.21 0.63
CA ASP A 218 21.74 6.17 -0.78
C ASP A 218 21.91 4.75 -1.36
N ALA A 219 23.07 4.11 -1.15
CA ALA A 219 23.33 2.75 -1.61
C ALA A 219 22.39 1.72 -0.96
N LEU A 220 22.13 1.84 0.34
CA LEU A 220 21.16 0.99 1.06
C LEU A 220 19.75 1.18 0.51
N ASN A 221 19.34 2.43 0.26
CA ASN A 221 18.01 2.75 -0.25
C ASN A 221 17.78 2.21 -1.65
N ASP A 222 18.80 2.20 -2.50
CA ASP A 222 18.75 1.62 -3.84
C ASP A 222 18.56 0.10 -3.76
N ALA A 223 19.37 -0.58 -2.94
CA ALA A 223 19.26 -2.03 -2.75
C ALA A 223 17.90 -2.43 -2.15
N ILE A 224 17.46 -1.75 -1.09
CA ILE A 224 16.16 -1.99 -0.44
C ILE A 224 15.02 -1.70 -1.40
N TYR A 225 15.11 -0.64 -2.21
CA TYR A 225 14.10 -0.32 -3.21
C TYR A 225 14.00 -1.42 -4.26
N GLU A 226 15.10 -1.75 -4.92
CA GLU A 226 15.11 -2.67 -6.05
C GLU A 226 14.71 -4.10 -5.64
N ARG A 227 15.29 -4.57 -4.53
CA ARG A 227 15.22 -5.98 -4.12
C ARG A 227 14.08 -6.27 -3.16
N VAL A 228 13.64 -5.31 -2.35
CA VAL A 228 12.59 -5.53 -1.33
C VAL A 228 11.34 -4.74 -1.66
N ASN A 229 11.39 -3.40 -1.65
CA ASN A 229 10.18 -2.58 -1.77
C ASN A 229 9.49 -2.77 -3.12
N ASN A 230 10.25 -2.70 -4.21
CA ASN A 230 9.77 -2.99 -5.56
C ASN A 230 9.88 -4.48 -5.89
N GLY A 231 10.78 -5.21 -5.24
CA GLY A 231 10.96 -6.66 -5.42
C GLY A 231 9.67 -7.46 -5.16
N VAL A 232 8.93 -7.14 -4.09
CA VAL A 232 7.64 -7.80 -3.83
C VAL A 232 6.61 -7.55 -4.94
N TYR A 233 6.57 -6.34 -5.52
CA TYR A 233 5.70 -6.03 -6.66
C TYR A 233 6.19 -6.70 -7.95
N ARG A 234 7.51 -6.77 -8.18
CA ARG A 234 8.12 -7.50 -9.29
C ARG A 234 7.68 -8.95 -9.29
N ALA A 235 7.68 -9.59 -8.12
CA ALA A 235 7.16 -10.95 -7.96
C ALA A 235 5.64 -11.02 -8.14
N GLY A 236 4.87 -10.20 -7.41
CA GLY A 236 3.41 -10.27 -7.41
C GLY A 236 2.78 -10.01 -8.77
N PHE A 237 3.38 -9.13 -9.57
CA PHE A 237 2.90 -8.76 -10.89
C PHE A 237 3.62 -9.45 -12.05
N ALA A 238 4.58 -10.34 -11.78
CA ALA A 238 5.21 -11.12 -12.83
C ALA A 238 4.16 -11.98 -13.56
N THR A 239 4.23 -12.00 -14.88
CA THR A 239 3.31 -12.77 -15.72
C THR A 239 3.91 -14.09 -16.23
N LYS A 240 5.18 -14.33 -15.90
CA LYS A 240 5.98 -15.51 -16.27
C LYS A 240 6.76 -16.04 -15.06
N GLN A 241 6.99 -17.35 -15.06
CA GLN A 241 7.65 -18.05 -13.95
C GLN A 241 9.10 -17.57 -13.71
N GLY A 242 9.89 -17.36 -14.76
CA GLY A 242 11.30 -16.95 -14.65
C GLY A 242 11.48 -15.60 -13.93
N PRO A 243 10.85 -14.50 -14.39
CA PRO A 243 10.88 -13.21 -13.70
C PRO A 243 10.32 -13.26 -12.27
N TYR A 244 9.27 -14.06 -12.05
CA TYR A 244 8.72 -14.28 -10.72
C TYR A 244 9.78 -14.87 -9.77
N GLU A 245 10.40 -15.99 -10.15
CA GLU A 245 11.41 -16.67 -9.32
C GLU A 245 12.65 -15.81 -9.08
N ALA A 246 13.07 -15.02 -10.09
CA ALA A 246 14.17 -14.08 -9.94
C ALA A 246 13.85 -13.01 -8.88
N ALA A 247 12.67 -12.37 -8.98
CA ALA A 247 12.24 -11.37 -8.01
C ALA A 247 12.07 -11.96 -6.59
N VAL A 248 11.53 -13.18 -6.48
CA VAL A 248 11.41 -13.87 -5.18
C VAL A 248 12.78 -14.14 -4.55
N ARG A 249 13.78 -14.58 -5.33
CA ARG A 249 15.16 -14.74 -4.85
C ARG A 249 15.75 -13.41 -4.37
N ASP A 250 15.63 -12.36 -5.17
CA ASP A 250 16.12 -11.01 -4.81
C ASP A 250 15.56 -10.57 -3.44
N VAL A 251 14.25 -10.75 -3.22
CA VAL A 251 13.58 -10.38 -1.97
C VAL A 251 14.14 -11.15 -0.78
N PHE A 252 14.26 -12.48 -0.89
CA PHE A 252 14.68 -13.29 0.24
C PHE A 252 16.18 -13.18 0.54
N ASP A 253 17.02 -13.07 -0.49
CA ASP A 253 18.46 -12.85 -0.31
C ASP A 253 18.71 -11.51 0.39
N GLU A 254 17.98 -10.46 0.01
CA GLU A 254 18.10 -9.15 0.64
C GLU A 254 17.50 -9.10 2.05
N LEU A 255 16.35 -9.75 2.31
CA LEU A 255 15.81 -9.87 3.67
C LEU A 255 16.76 -10.63 4.60
N LYS A 256 17.40 -11.71 4.12
CA LYS A 256 18.42 -12.44 4.88
C LYS A 256 19.64 -11.56 5.18
N ARG A 257 20.08 -10.75 4.21
CA ARG A 257 21.17 -9.79 4.41
C ARG A 257 20.80 -8.74 5.47
N LEU A 258 19.61 -8.16 5.37
CA LEU A 258 19.09 -7.17 6.33
C LEU A 258 18.91 -7.75 7.73
N ASP A 259 18.45 -8.99 7.85
CA ASP A 259 18.34 -9.68 9.14
C ASP A 259 19.72 -9.86 9.79
N GLY A 260 20.74 -10.23 9.01
CA GLY A 260 22.12 -10.28 9.49
C GLY A 260 22.66 -8.92 9.95
N VAL A 261 22.35 -7.84 9.23
CA VAL A 261 22.73 -6.46 9.62
C VAL A 261 22.05 -6.07 10.94
N LEU A 262 20.74 -6.30 11.05
CA LEU A 262 19.93 -5.94 12.21
C LEU A 262 20.16 -6.83 13.42
N ALA A 263 20.80 -7.99 13.24
CA ALA A 263 21.30 -8.81 14.34
C ALA A 263 22.55 -8.20 14.99
N ALA A 264 23.32 -7.39 14.24
CA ALA A 264 24.54 -6.74 14.71
C ALA A 264 24.37 -5.25 15.02
N SER A 265 23.23 -4.65 14.66
CA SER A 265 22.98 -3.21 14.72
C SER A 265 21.52 -2.91 15.03
N ASP A 266 21.24 -1.81 15.73
CA ASP A 266 19.87 -1.45 16.09
C ASP A 266 19.01 -1.03 14.89
N TYR A 267 19.64 -0.42 13.88
CA TYR A 267 19.00 0.10 12.67
C TYR A 267 19.80 -0.25 11.41
N VAL A 268 19.16 -0.08 10.25
CA VAL A 268 19.66 -0.55 8.94
C VAL A 268 21.01 0.08 8.56
N ALA A 269 21.20 1.35 8.92
CA ALA A 269 22.44 2.11 8.63
C ALA A 269 23.33 2.29 9.88
N GLY A 270 23.15 1.49 10.94
CA GLY A 270 23.96 1.56 12.16
C GLY A 270 23.14 1.82 13.43
N GLY A 271 23.73 2.54 14.39
CA GLY A 271 23.15 2.74 15.73
C GLY A 271 22.05 3.80 15.83
N ARG A 272 21.52 4.31 14.71
CA ARG A 272 20.43 5.32 14.72
C ARG A 272 19.48 5.15 13.54
N VAL A 273 18.24 5.59 13.73
CA VAL A 273 17.22 5.65 12.66
C VAL A 273 17.66 6.58 11.55
N THR A 274 17.47 6.15 10.32
CA THR A 274 17.72 6.95 9.10
C THR A 274 16.57 6.81 8.09
N GLU A 275 16.67 7.54 6.97
CA GLU A 275 15.78 7.39 5.80
C GLU A 275 15.62 5.91 5.37
N SER A 276 16.67 5.09 5.50
CA SER A 276 16.61 3.67 5.11
C SER A 276 15.61 2.87 5.94
N ASP A 277 15.53 3.14 7.24
CA ASP A 277 14.57 2.48 8.12
C ASP A 277 13.13 2.87 7.75
N ILE A 278 12.91 4.15 7.45
CA ILE A 278 11.61 4.71 7.01
C ILE A 278 11.16 4.07 5.70
N ARG A 279 12.09 3.79 4.78
CA ARG A 279 11.78 3.19 3.48
C ARG A 279 11.55 1.68 3.55
N LEU A 280 12.17 0.99 4.51
CA LEU A 280 12.01 -0.45 4.72
C LEU A 280 10.71 -0.80 5.46
N LEU A 281 10.37 -0.03 6.51
CA LEU A 281 9.30 -0.40 7.46
C LEU A 281 7.95 -0.66 6.79
N PRO A 282 7.47 0.17 5.83
CA PRO A 282 6.20 -0.07 5.17
C PRO A 282 6.09 -1.42 4.47
N THR A 283 7.21 -1.93 3.93
CA THR A 283 7.22 -3.24 3.27
C THR A 283 7.18 -4.36 4.30
N VAL A 284 7.94 -4.25 5.37
CA VAL A 284 7.99 -5.24 6.45
C VAL A 284 6.63 -5.38 7.15
N GLU A 285 5.97 -4.26 7.47
CA GLU A 285 4.65 -4.27 8.13
C GLU A 285 3.53 -4.90 7.27
N ARG A 286 3.71 -4.93 5.94
CA ARG A 286 2.76 -5.55 5.01
C ARG A 286 3.15 -6.96 4.58
N PHE A 287 4.35 -7.42 4.94
CA PHE A 287 4.92 -8.64 4.40
C PHE A 287 4.05 -9.86 4.71
N ASP A 288 3.81 -10.13 5.99
CA ASP A 288 3.11 -11.33 6.43
C ASP A 288 1.62 -11.31 6.04
N ALA A 289 0.99 -10.13 6.07
CA ALA A 289 -0.44 -9.99 5.82
C ALA A 289 -0.79 -9.89 4.33
N CYS A 290 0.12 -9.41 3.48
CA CYS A 290 -0.13 -9.13 2.07
C CYS A 290 0.88 -9.85 1.18
N TYR A 291 2.17 -9.53 1.30
CA TYR A 291 3.15 -9.88 0.27
C TYR A 291 3.51 -11.35 0.23
N ALA A 292 3.80 -11.97 1.38
CA ALA A 292 4.12 -13.40 1.45
C ALA A 292 3.02 -14.26 0.81
N PRO A 293 1.73 -14.15 1.22
CA PRO A 293 0.67 -14.97 0.64
C PRO A 293 0.25 -14.54 -0.78
N LEU A 294 0.07 -13.24 -1.06
CA LEU A 294 -0.51 -12.78 -2.33
C LEU A 294 0.54 -12.64 -3.44
N PHE A 295 1.72 -12.10 -3.14
CA PHE A 295 2.73 -11.76 -4.15
C PHE A 295 3.82 -12.82 -4.30
N LEU A 296 4.38 -13.27 -3.18
CA LEU A 296 5.50 -14.22 -3.13
C LEU A 296 5.04 -15.68 -3.04
N ARG A 297 3.73 -15.91 -2.84
CA ARG A 297 3.07 -17.23 -2.78
C ARG A 297 3.81 -18.22 -1.88
N THR A 298 4.16 -17.77 -0.69
CA THR A 298 4.97 -18.49 0.30
C THR A 298 4.34 -18.41 1.69
N ALA A 299 4.71 -19.36 2.55
CA ALA A 299 4.37 -19.36 3.98
C ALA A 299 5.43 -18.66 4.85
N THR A 300 6.54 -18.19 4.26
CA THR A 300 7.58 -17.44 4.98
C THR A 300 6.99 -16.21 5.67
N SER A 301 7.42 -15.96 6.90
CA SER A 301 6.96 -14.85 7.75
C SER A 301 8.16 -14.09 8.30
N ILE A 302 8.09 -12.76 8.30
CA ILE A 302 9.08 -11.91 8.99
C ILE A 302 9.23 -12.33 10.44
N ARG A 303 8.10 -12.59 11.14
CA ARG A 303 8.12 -12.93 12.57
C ARG A 303 8.85 -14.23 12.89
N GLN A 304 8.85 -15.19 11.97
CA GLN A 304 9.39 -16.54 12.21
C GLN A 304 10.77 -16.72 11.58
N ASP A 305 10.96 -16.21 10.37
CA ASP A 305 12.12 -16.49 9.55
C ASP A 305 13.18 -15.38 9.57
N PHE A 306 12.81 -14.17 10.01
CA PHE A 306 13.69 -12.99 10.07
C PHE A 306 13.57 -12.28 11.45
N PRO A 307 14.04 -12.91 12.54
CA PRO A 307 13.80 -12.44 13.90
C PRO A 307 14.43 -11.08 14.21
N ALA A 308 15.57 -10.74 13.61
CA ALA A 308 16.20 -9.44 13.83
C ALA A 308 15.43 -8.32 13.10
N VAL A 309 14.93 -8.60 11.89
CA VAL A 309 13.99 -7.71 11.19
C VAL A 309 12.71 -7.52 12.01
N ALA A 310 12.15 -8.60 12.56
CA ALA A 310 10.95 -8.53 13.39
C ALA A 310 11.16 -7.66 14.65
N ALA A 311 12.28 -7.84 15.35
CA ALA A 311 12.66 -7.04 16.51
C ALA A 311 12.89 -5.57 16.14
N TRP A 312 13.56 -5.31 15.02
CA TRP A 312 13.73 -3.95 14.48
C TRP A 312 12.39 -3.28 14.16
N ALA A 313 11.45 -3.98 13.52
CA ALA A 313 10.13 -3.43 13.22
C ALA A 313 9.35 -3.08 14.50
N GLN A 314 9.48 -3.89 15.56
CA GLN A 314 8.93 -3.56 16.87
C GLN A 314 9.58 -2.31 17.49
N ARG A 315 10.92 -2.17 17.40
CA ARG A 315 11.61 -0.95 17.84
C ARG A 315 11.12 0.29 17.10
N MET A 316 10.94 0.19 15.78
CA MET A 316 10.40 1.28 14.97
C MET A 316 8.98 1.66 15.40
N ARG A 317 8.08 0.68 15.59
CA ARG A 317 6.71 0.93 16.08
C ARG A 317 6.66 1.56 17.47
N ALA A 318 7.64 1.31 18.32
CA ALA A 318 7.71 1.88 19.66
C ALA A 318 8.10 3.37 19.66
N MET A 319 8.55 3.93 18.52
CA MET A 319 8.81 5.36 18.40
C MET A 319 7.51 6.16 18.39
N ALA A 320 7.54 7.35 19.00
CA ALA A 320 6.38 8.20 19.12
C ALA A 320 5.73 8.51 17.75
N GLY A 321 4.44 8.26 17.63
CA GLY A 321 3.65 8.55 16.43
C GLY A 321 3.78 7.53 15.28
N VAL A 322 4.69 6.54 15.37
CA VAL A 322 4.90 5.56 14.29
C VAL A 322 3.88 4.44 14.33
N ALA A 323 3.48 3.96 15.51
CA ALA A 323 2.46 2.91 15.62
C ALA A 323 1.13 3.33 14.98
N GLU A 324 0.77 4.61 15.11
CA GLU A 324 -0.45 5.21 14.56
C GLU A 324 -0.46 5.30 13.03
N THR A 325 0.69 5.13 12.36
CA THR A 325 0.76 5.09 10.89
C THR A 325 0.60 3.68 10.33
N VAL A 326 0.64 2.65 11.18
CA VAL A 326 0.60 1.24 10.77
C VAL A 326 -0.82 0.71 10.81
N ASP A 327 -1.37 0.42 9.62
CA ASP A 327 -2.61 -0.35 9.49
C ASP A 327 -2.43 -1.50 8.48
N ALA A 328 -1.84 -2.59 8.96
CA ALA A 328 -1.64 -3.79 8.15
C ALA A 328 -2.96 -4.45 7.73
N ARG A 329 -4.05 -4.21 8.47
CA ARG A 329 -5.37 -4.77 8.18
C ARG A 329 -6.03 -4.03 7.03
N ALA A 330 -6.06 -2.70 7.06
CA ALA A 330 -6.55 -1.90 5.94
C ALA A 330 -5.71 -2.16 4.68
N ALA A 331 -4.39 -2.33 4.85
CA ALA A 331 -3.54 -2.79 3.75
C ALA A 331 -4.00 -4.14 3.20
N ALA A 332 -4.13 -5.18 4.02
CA ALA A 332 -4.61 -6.49 3.55
C ALA A 332 -5.98 -6.38 2.86
N GLN A 333 -6.92 -5.65 3.45
CA GLN A 333 -8.24 -5.44 2.86
C GLN A 333 -8.14 -4.89 1.43
N SER A 334 -7.41 -3.77 1.23
CA SER A 334 -7.22 -3.18 -0.10
C SER A 334 -6.48 -4.11 -1.07
N TYR A 335 -5.37 -4.74 -0.67
CA TYR A 335 -4.60 -5.60 -1.58
C TYR A 335 -5.41 -6.79 -2.07
N TYR A 336 -6.21 -7.40 -1.20
CA TYR A 336 -7.01 -8.57 -1.56
C TYR A 336 -8.28 -8.23 -2.34
N THR A 337 -8.87 -7.04 -2.17
CA THR A 337 -10.09 -6.65 -2.90
C THR A 337 -9.84 -5.82 -4.15
N SER A 338 -8.88 -4.91 -4.10
CA SER A 338 -8.66 -3.90 -5.15
C SER A 338 -7.73 -4.42 -6.25
N LEU A 339 -6.82 -5.37 -5.95
CA LEU A 339 -6.01 -6.09 -6.95
C LEU A 339 -6.76 -7.31 -7.52
N PHE A 340 -7.97 -7.08 -8.04
CA PHE A 340 -8.84 -8.10 -8.62
C PHE A 340 -8.12 -9.09 -9.58
N PRO A 341 -7.19 -8.66 -10.46
CA PRO A 341 -6.49 -9.61 -11.34
C PRO A 341 -5.62 -10.63 -10.59
N LEU A 342 -5.18 -10.31 -9.37
CA LEU A 342 -4.38 -11.21 -8.52
C LEU A 342 -5.26 -12.06 -7.60
N ASN A 343 -6.35 -11.48 -7.09
CA ASN A 343 -7.31 -12.19 -6.25
C ASN A 343 -8.76 -11.90 -6.68
N PRO A 344 -9.28 -12.64 -7.68
CA PRO A 344 -10.64 -12.41 -8.20
C PRO A 344 -11.74 -12.64 -7.17
N SER A 345 -11.46 -13.44 -6.14
CA SER A 345 -12.43 -13.78 -5.11
C SER A 345 -12.71 -12.62 -4.14
N GLY A 346 -11.78 -11.67 -4.02
CA GLY A 346 -11.82 -10.61 -3.00
C GLY A 346 -11.65 -11.13 -1.55
N ILE A 347 -11.43 -12.43 -1.36
CA ILE A 347 -11.31 -13.03 -0.03
C ILE A 347 -10.00 -12.58 0.61
N VAL A 348 -10.11 -12.03 1.82
CA VAL A 348 -8.97 -11.63 2.65
C VAL A 348 -8.62 -12.79 3.60
N PRO A 349 -7.36 -13.26 3.65
CA PRO A 349 -6.96 -14.32 4.57
C PRO A 349 -7.15 -13.92 6.03
N VAL A 350 -7.49 -14.91 6.85
CA VAL A 350 -7.53 -14.74 8.31
C VAL A 350 -6.10 -14.89 8.85
N PRO A 351 -5.57 -13.92 9.62
CA PRO A 351 -4.24 -14.03 10.19
C PRO A 351 -4.17 -15.13 11.27
N PRO A 352 -2.99 -15.76 11.48
CA PRO A 352 -2.79 -16.71 12.58
C PRO A 352 -3.14 -16.06 13.94
N GLY A 353 -3.96 -16.74 14.76
CA GLY A 353 -4.41 -16.23 16.07
C GLY A 353 -5.76 -15.51 16.06
N GLY A 354 -6.35 -15.23 14.89
CA GLY A 354 -7.77 -14.96 14.67
C GLY A 354 -8.40 -13.74 15.38
N SER A 355 -8.64 -12.67 14.64
CA SER A 355 -9.96 -12.01 14.63
C SER A 355 -10.27 -11.45 13.24
N SER A 356 -11.05 -12.22 12.47
CA SER A 356 -11.69 -11.72 11.26
C SER A 356 -12.96 -10.97 11.65
N THR A 357 -12.95 -9.65 11.57
CA THR A 357 -14.17 -8.83 11.72
C THR A 357 -14.41 -8.05 10.44
N THR A 358 -14.68 -8.77 9.36
CA THR A 358 -15.35 -8.18 8.21
C THR A 358 -16.72 -7.69 8.67
N GLY A 359 -16.85 -6.38 8.93
CA GLY A 359 -18.11 -5.70 9.16
C GLY A 359 -18.20 -4.95 10.49
N GLY A 360 -18.28 -3.62 10.40
CA GLY A 360 -18.73 -2.75 11.48
C GLY A 360 -17.61 -2.22 12.36
N VAL A 361 -17.64 -0.90 12.55
CA VAL A 361 -16.99 -0.20 13.66
C VAL A 361 -17.29 -0.97 14.95
N ALA A 362 -16.29 -1.68 15.47
CA ALA A 362 -16.26 -2.08 16.86
C ALA A 362 -15.06 -1.36 17.45
N GLU A 363 -15.37 -0.31 18.21
CA GLU A 363 -14.46 0.30 19.16
C GLU A 363 -13.77 -0.80 19.97
N GLU A 364 -12.49 -1.00 19.71
CA GLU A 364 -11.54 -1.30 20.78
C GLU A 364 -10.48 -0.20 20.77
N THR A 365 -10.97 1.05 20.87
CA THR A 365 -10.24 2.10 21.56
C THR A 365 -10.04 1.61 22.99
N THR A 366 -8.93 0.92 23.23
CA THR A 366 -8.26 1.05 24.53
C THR A 366 -7.86 2.51 24.61
N THR A 367 -8.77 3.33 25.17
CA THR A 367 -8.50 4.71 25.52
C THR A 367 -7.36 4.70 26.52
N ALA A 368 -6.16 4.89 26.00
CA ALA A 368 -5.07 5.46 26.75
C ALA A 368 -5.64 6.71 27.47
N PRO A 369 -5.54 6.80 28.81
CA PRO A 369 -6.06 7.96 29.53
C PRO A 369 -5.40 9.22 29.00
N ALA A 370 -6.18 10.30 28.93
CA ALA A 370 -5.78 11.57 28.34
C ALA A 370 -4.44 12.04 28.96
N PRO A 371 -3.61 12.81 28.22
CA PRO A 371 -2.31 13.29 28.74
C PRO A 371 -2.39 13.98 30.12
N ALA A 372 -3.52 14.64 30.41
CA ALA A 372 -3.79 15.27 31.70
C ALA A 372 -3.98 14.26 32.85
N GLU A 373 -4.60 13.11 32.59
CA GLU A 373 -4.81 12.05 33.58
C GLU A 373 -3.50 11.29 33.89
N ARG A 374 -2.60 11.16 32.91
CA ARG A 374 -1.26 10.60 33.12
C ARG A 374 -0.38 11.50 33.99
N LEU A 375 -0.53 12.81 33.88
CA LEU A 375 0.18 13.78 34.72
C LEU A 375 -0.34 13.77 36.17
N ALA A 376 -1.65 13.70 36.35
CA ALA A 376 -2.27 13.59 37.67
C ALA A 376 -1.87 12.28 38.40
N ALA A 377 -1.82 11.15 37.68
CA ALA A 377 -1.39 9.87 38.24
C ALA A 377 0.11 9.83 38.61
N ARG A 378 0.96 10.63 37.95
CA ARG A 378 2.38 10.79 38.31
C ARG A 378 2.57 11.70 39.53
N LEU A 379 1.77 12.76 39.67
CA LEU A 379 1.85 13.67 40.81
C LEU A 379 1.31 13.05 42.11
N ALA A 380 0.32 12.15 42.01
CA ALA A 380 -0.23 11.42 43.17
C ALA A 380 0.71 10.35 43.77
N ARG A 381 1.85 10.05 43.12
CA ARG A 381 2.87 9.09 43.60
C ARG A 381 4.08 9.75 44.26
N VAL A 382 4.10 11.07 44.39
CA VAL A 382 5.17 11.78 45.11
C VAL A 382 4.77 11.86 46.59
N PRO A 383 5.48 11.18 47.51
CA PRO A 383 5.21 11.36 48.93
C PRO A 383 5.52 12.80 49.36
N PRO A 384 4.77 13.36 50.32
CA PRO A 384 5.01 14.72 50.78
C PRO A 384 6.42 14.85 51.37
N PRO A 385 7.08 16.02 51.21
CA PRO A 385 8.39 16.23 51.80
C PRO A 385 8.30 16.11 53.33
N GLY A 386 9.18 15.29 53.90
CA GLY A 386 9.39 15.18 55.34
C GLY A 386 10.22 16.31 55.91
#